data_AF-U4LE75-F1
#
_entry.id   AF-U4LE75-F1
#
_cell.length_a   1.000
_cell.length_b   1.000
_cell.length_c   1.000
_cell.angle_alpha   90.00
_cell.angle_beta   90.00
_cell.angle_gamma   90.00
#
_symmetry.space_group_name_H-M   'P 1'
#
loop_
_entity.id
_entity.type
_entity.pdbx_description
1 polymer ?
#
loop_
_entity_poly.entity_id
_entity_poly.type
_entity_poly.pdbx_seq_one_letter_code
_entity_poly.pdbx_strand_id
1 'polypeptide(L)'
;MAPPQDNDKPSGSKDKGKAKEKVIDANTADKLLSLNPALANEFAGLDRNSVAKLLKELKLQEIATGLPAGGKNRKDMASYKFWATQPVARFDEPENAPVADGPVQAENPVVPTESSAMLEGFEWVTMDLDDEAQLKEVYELLTGHYVEDQEAMFRFNYSASFLDWALKSPGWLKQWHVGVRASKSRKLVAFISGIPVKLRVREKVLNVSEINFLCIHKKLREKRLAPVLIKEITRRCNLEGIWNAIYTAGIVLPKPVSTCRYYHRSLDWSKLYKVGFSPLPHNSTPARQVARYLVPKDTKLKGLREMKAEDIDQVLDLLSRYLARFEMAPEFDKKEIEHWFLSRTAADKQEDRVVWTYVVENDQGKITDMFSFYSLESSVIGNKEFKVVKAAYLFYYASETALQADKSEDEIKKDLKVRLNELIGDALVLCKRVGFDVLNALTLLDNTLFLEKQKFGAGDGQLHYYLFNWRTAFIRGGVDENNAIDEKNGSGIGMVML
;
A
#
# COMPACT_ATOMS: atom_id res chain seq x y z
N MET A 1 -61.31 -39.13 38.78
CA MET A 1 -61.95 -40.13 37.92
C MET A 1 -61.24 -40.10 36.58
N ALA A 2 -60.47 -41.14 36.25
CA ALA A 2 -59.86 -41.33 34.92
C ALA A 2 -60.84 -42.16 34.04
N PRO A 3 -60.56 -42.52 32.76
CA PRO A 3 -59.45 -42.26 31.81
C PRO A 3 -60.00 -42.08 30.34
N PRO A 4 -59.44 -42.60 29.21
CA PRO A 4 -58.12 -42.52 28.53
C PRO A 4 -58.20 -42.12 27.02
N GLN A 5 -57.06 -42.00 26.33
CA GLN A 5 -56.67 -42.73 25.08
C GLN A 5 -55.38 -42.09 24.48
N ASP A 6 -54.22 -42.74 24.58
CA ASP A 6 -53.62 -43.75 23.69
C ASP A 6 -53.03 -43.19 22.38
N ASN A 7 -51.70 -43.12 22.27
CA ASN A 7 -50.87 -44.17 21.64
C ASN A 7 -49.48 -43.66 21.17
N ASP A 8 -48.47 -44.39 21.64
CA ASP A 8 -47.27 -44.89 20.97
C ASP A 8 -46.43 -44.05 19.97
N LYS A 9 -45.14 -43.93 20.33
CA LYS A 9 -43.99 -43.69 19.43
C LYS A 9 -43.68 -44.97 18.60
N PRO A 10 -42.88 -44.88 17.52
CA PRO A 10 -41.45 -45.16 17.70
C PRO A 10 -40.46 -44.39 16.78
N SER A 11 -39.24 -44.22 17.34
CA SER A 11 -37.90 -44.09 16.72
C SER A 11 -37.69 -43.29 15.43
N GLY A 12 -36.90 -42.21 15.54
CA GLY A 12 -36.15 -41.60 14.45
C GLY A 12 -34.80 -41.08 14.93
N SER A 13 -33.71 -41.69 14.44
CA SER A 13 -32.32 -41.30 14.69
C SER A 13 -32.04 -39.86 14.25
N LYS A 14 -31.41 -39.05 15.11
CA LYS A 14 -30.88 -37.73 14.73
C LYS A 14 -29.57 -37.91 13.97
N ASP A 15 -29.67 -37.90 12.65
CA ASP A 15 -28.52 -37.82 11.75
C ASP A 15 -28.00 -36.37 11.68
N LYS A 16 -26.67 -36.23 11.72
CA LYS A 16 -25.96 -34.95 11.68
C LYS A 16 -25.95 -34.44 10.23
N GLY A 17 -26.68 -33.37 9.94
CA GLY A 17 -26.70 -32.74 8.63
C GLY A 17 -25.33 -32.20 8.22
N LYS A 18 -24.62 -32.94 7.37
CA LYS A 18 -23.54 -32.43 6.50
C LYS A 18 -24.14 -31.38 5.55
N ALA A 19 -23.50 -30.22 5.45
CA ALA A 19 -23.82 -29.23 4.43
C ALA A 19 -23.67 -29.87 3.03
N LYS A 20 -24.77 -29.99 2.28
CA LYS A 20 -24.75 -30.43 0.88
C LYS A 20 -24.15 -29.31 0.03
N GLU A 21 -23.12 -29.61 -0.75
CA GLU A 21 -22.69 -28.79 -1.89
C GLU A 21 -23.90 -28.52 -2.78
N LYS A 22 -24.27 -27.24 -2.95
CA LYS A 22 -25.29 -26.84 -3.93
C LYS A 22 -24.69 -27.04 -5.33
N VAL A 23 -25.25 -27.99 -6.08
CA VAL A 23 -24.94 -28.18 -7.50
C VAL A 23 -25.51 -27.00 -8.27
N ILE A 24 -24.67 -26.31 -9.05
CA ILE A 24 -25.10 -25.25 -9.97
C ILE A 24 -25.81 -25.94 -11.15
N ASP A 25 -27.09 -25.65 -11.35
CA ASP A 25 -27.84 -26.09 -12.52
C ASP A 25 -27.69 -25.11 -13.69
N ALA A 26 -28.06 -25.55 -14.90
CA ALA A 26 -27.93 -24.74 -16.12
C ALA A 26 -28.70 -23.41 -16.06
N ASN A 27 -29.82 -23.37 -15.32
CA ASN A 27 -30.63 -22.16 -15.16
C ASN A 27 -29.96 -21.12 -14.25
N THR A 28 -29.21 -21.56 -13.24
CA THR A 28 -28.44 -20.68 -12.36
C THR A 28 -27.23 -20.08 -13.09
N ALA A 29 -26.62 -20.83 -14.01
CA ALA A 29 -25.55 -20.34 -14.87
C ALA A 29 -26.02 -19.19 -15.79
N ASP A 30 -27.19 -19.32 -16.43
CA ASP A 30 -27.76 -18.27 -17.29
C ASP A 30 -28.05 -16.98 -16.53
N LYS A 31 -28.46 -17.10 -15.26
CA LYS A 31 -28.70 -15.94 -14.39
C LYS A 31 -27.39 -15.23 -14.01
N LEU A 32 -26.30 -15.97 -13.82
CA LEU A 32 -24.97 -15.40 -13.53
C LEU A 32 -24.36 -14.72 -14.77
N LEU A 33 -24.54 -15.29 -15.96
CA LEU A 33 -24.05 -14.70 -17.21
C LEU A 33 -24.82 -13.45 -17.62
N SER A 34 -26.13 -13.40 -17.36
CA SER A 34 -26.94 -12.19 -17.64
C SER A 34 -26.62 -11.02 -16.70
N LEU A 35 -26.08 -11.30 -15.50
CA LEU A 35 -25.62 -10.28 -14.55
C LEU A 35 -24.18 -9.81 -14.80
N ASN A 36 -23.40 -10.52 -15.63
CA ASN A 36 -22.03 -10.16 -15.93
C ASN A 36 -21.70 -10.31 -17.44
N PRO A 37 -21.84 -9.21 -18.21
CA PRO A 37 -21.60 -9.22 -19.66
C PRO A 37 -20.17 -9.59 -20.07
N ALA A 38 -19.19 -9.38 -19.19
CA ALA A 38 -17.80 -9.76 -19.43
C ALA A 38 -17.61 -11.29 -19.34
N LEU A 39 -18.25 -11.91 -18.35
CA LEU A 39 -18.27 -13.36 -18.18
C LEU A 39 -19.01 -14.05 -19.34
N ALA A 40 -20.10 -13.44 -19.81
CA ALA A 40 -20.87 -13.93 -20.96
C ALA A 40 -20.05 -13.94 -22.26
N ASN A 41 -19.20 -12.93 -22.47
CA ASN A 41 -18.31 -12.86 -23.64
C ASN A 41 -17.15 -13.87 -23.57
N GLU A 42 -16.67 -14.17 -22.36
CA GLU A 42 -15.54 -15.10 -22.14
C GLU A 42 -15.94 -16.57 -22.42
N PHE A 43 -17.21 -16.91 -22.18
CA PHE A 43 -17.77 -18.24 -22.47
C PHE A 43 -18.60 -18.29 -23.76
N ALA A 44 -18.55 -17.24 -24.58
CA ALA A 44 -19.27 -17.18 -25.84
C ALA A 44 -18.78 -18.27 -26.81
N GLY A 45 -19.68 -19.16 -27.23
CA GLY A 45 -19.40 -20.26 -28.17
C GLY A 45 -19.25 -21.64 -27.53
N LEU A 46 -19.35 -21.77 -26.20
CA LEU A 46 -19.41 -23.06 -25.52
C LEU A 46 -20.85 -23.54 -25.29
N ASP A 47 -21.06 -24.86 -25.26
CA ASP A 47 -22.36 -25.42 -24.95
C ASP A 47 -22.69 -25.32 -23.45
N ARG A 48 -23.99 -25.35 -23.13
CA ARG A 48 -24.52 -25.07 -21.78
C ARG A 48 -23.99 -26.02 -20.70
N ASN A 49 -23.72 -27.28 -21.03
CA ASN A 49 -23.22 -28.24 -20.05
C ASN A 49 -21.72 -28.02 -19.78
N SER A 50 -20.97 -27.61 -20.80
CA SER A 50 -19.57 -27.21 -20.65
C SER A 50 -19.42 -25.95 -19.81
N VAL A 51 -20.28 -24.95 -20.01
CA VAL A 51 -20.31 -23.72 -19.19
C VAL A 51 -20.67 -24.01 -17.74
N ALA A 52 -21.68 -24.84 -17.49
CA ALA A 52 -22.05 -25.25 -16.13
C ALA A 52 -20.93 -26.04 -15.43
N LYS A 53 -20.18 -26.85 -16.18
CA LYS A 53 -19.02 -27.60 -15.67
C LYS A 53 -17.83 -26.68 -15.37
N LEU A 54 -17.53 -25.72 -16.23
CA LEU A 54 -16.50 -24.69 -16.01
C LEU A 54 -16.82 -23.79 -14.81
N LEU A 55 -18.09 -23.39 -14.65
CA LEU A 55 -18.56 -22.65 -13.48
C LEU A 55 -18.55 -23.50 -12.19
N LYS A 56 -18.57 -24.84 -12.31
CA LYS A 56 -18.43 -25.78 -11.19
C LYS A 56 -16.96 -26.01 -10.82
N GLU A 57 -16.06 -26.00 -11.80
CA GLU A 57 -14.60 -26.09 -11.61
C GLU A 57 -14.00 -24.77 -11.10
N LEU A 58 -14.57 -23.63 -11.52
CA LEU A 58 -14.43 -22.34 -10.85
C LEU A 58 -15.16 -22.42 -9.51
N LYS A 59 -14.49 -22.97 -8.50
CA LYS A 59 -15.05 -23.08 -7.14
C LYS A 59 -15.61 -21.72 -6.74
N LEU A 60 -16.89 -21.67 -6.33
CA LEU A 60 -17.53 -20.51 -5.70
C LEU A 60 -16.72 -19.91 -4.53
N GLN A 61 -15.73 -20.63 -4.00
CA GLN A 61 -14.73 -20.09 -3.07
C GLN A 61 -13.81 -19.02 -3.69
N GLU A 62 -13.48 -19.06 -4.98
CA GLU A 62 -12.74 -17.99 -5.66
C GLU A 62 -13.61 -16.75 -5.93
N ILE A 63 -14.94 -16.91 -5.98
CA ILE A 63 -15.90 -15.81 -6.09
C ILE A 63 -16.24 -15.23 -4.70
N ALA A 64 -16.18 -16.05 -3.64
CA ALA A 64 -16.48 -15.67 -2.26
C ALA A 64 -15.25 -15.17 -1.46
N THR A 65 -14.04 -15.35 -1.96
CA THR A 65 -12.79 -14.89 -1.31
C THR A 65 -12.39 -13.45 -1.67
N GLY A 66 -13.20 -12.74 -2.47
CA GLY A 66 -12.99 -11.32 -2.79
C GLY A 66 -11.62 -10.98 -3.37
N LEU A 67 -10.85 -12.00 -3.78
CA LEU A 67 -9.99 -11.89 -4.94
C LEU A 67 -10.90 -11.41 -6.08
N PRO A 68 -10.62 -10.25 -6.69
CA PRO A 68 -11.55 -9.66 -7.63
C PRO A 68 -11.89 -10.66 -8.74
N ALA A 69 -13.18 -11.02 -8.82
CA ALA A 69 -13.79 -11.59 -10.02
C ALA A 69 -13.73 -10.51 -11.10
N GLY A 70 -12.56 -10.40 -11.72
CA GLY A 70 -12.15 -9.27 -12.53
C GLY A 70 -10.64 -9.29 -12.70
N GLY A 71 -10.12 -10.38 -13.28
CA GLY A 71 -8.73 -10.52 -13.70
C GLY A 71 -8.33 -9.56 -14.82
N LYS A 72 -8.44 -8.25 -14.62
CA LYS A 72 -7.52 -7.32 -15.28
C LYS A 72 -6.21 -7.36 -14.49
N ASN A 73 -5.45 -8.45 -14.65
CA ASN A 73 -3.98 -8.57 -14.47
C ASN A 73 -3.51 -9.90 -13.87
N ARG A 74 -4.35 -10.77 -13.28
CA ARG A 74 -3.87 -12.09 -12.81
C ARG A 74 -3.72 -13.05 -13.98
N LYS A 75 -2.54 -13.07 -14.59
CA LYS A 75 -2.16 -14.09 -15.57
C LYS A 75 -1.57 -15.33 -14.86
N ASP A 76 -1.60 -16.49 -15.49
CA ASP A 76 -0.98 -17.72 -14.97
C ASP A 76 0.55 -17.55 -14.77
N MET A 77 1.21 -18.28 -13.85
CA MET A 77 2.66 -18.19 -13.60
C MET A 77 3.48 -18.32 -14.89
N ALA A 78 3.07 -19.21 -15.80
CA ALA A 78 3.71 -19.42 -17.09
C ALA A 78 3.73 -18.17 -17.99
N SER A 79 2.80 -17.24 -17.76
CA SER A 79 2.76 -15.97 -18.49
C SER A 79 3.75 -14.92 -17.95
N TYR A 80 4.20 -15.06 -16.70
CA TYR A 80 5.17 -14.18 -16.06
C TYR A 80 6.61 -14.65 -16.33
N LYS A 81 7.00 -14.67 -17.61
CA LYS A 81 8.29 -15.19 -18.08
C LYS A 81 9.51 -14.63 -17.32
N PHE A 82 9.46 -13.37 -16.90
CA PHE A 82 10.53 -12.77 -16.09
C PHE A 82 10.46 -13.26 -14.64
N TRP A 83 9.36 -13.00 -13.93
CA TRP A 83 9.22 -13.32 -12.51
C TRP A 83 9.36 -14.81 -12.19
N ALA A 84 9.00 -15.70 -13.13
CA ALA A 84 9.20 -17.13 -12.99
C ALA A 84 10.68 -17.55 -12.84
N THR A 85 11.62 -16.67 -13.18
CA THR A 85 13.08 -16.88 -13.05
C THR A 85 13.70 -16.15 -11.86
N GLN A 86 12.91 -15.36 -11.13
CA GLN A 86 13.40 -14.52 -10.04
C GLN A 86 13.23 -15.24 -8.68
N PRO A 87 14.03 -14.89 -7.66
CA PRO A 87 13.90 -15.45 -6.32
C PRO A 87 12.70 -14.86 -5.57
N VAL A 88 11.49 -15.16 -6.03
CA VAL A 88 10.23 -14.71 -5.41
C VAL A 88 9.34 -15.91 -5.11
N ALA A 89 8.46 -15.78 -4.12
CA ALA A 89 7.45 -16.78 -3.84
C ALA A 89 6.56 -16.99 -5.08
N ARG A 90 6.16 -18.22 -5.36
CA ARG A 90 5.34 -18.55 -6.55
C ARG A 90 3.87 -18.70 -6.18
N PHE A 91 2.96 -18.53 -7.14
CA PHE A 91 1.52 -18.68 -6.88
C PHE A 91 1.10 -20.12 -6.53
N ASP A 92 1.84 -21.10 -7.03
CA ASP A 92 1.62 -22.53 -6.83
C ASP A 92 2.17 -23.06 -5.50
N GLU A 93 2.85 -22.22 -4.70
CA GLU A 93 3.26 -22.60 -3.34
C GLU A 93 2.01 -22.68 -2.42
N PRO A 94 1.81 -23.79 -1.68
CA PRO A 94 0.62 -23.96 -0.84
C PRO A 94 0.54 -22.89 0.26
N GLU A 95 -0.61 -22.20 0.38
CA GLU A 95 -0.84 -21.18 1.41
C GLU A 95 -0.72 -21.70 2.85
N ASN A 96 -0.96 -22.99 3.04
CA ASN A 96 -0.97 -23.65 4.35
C ASN A 96 0.26 -24.54 4.59
N ALA A 97 1.28 -24.50 3.73
CA ALA A 97 2.55 -25.13 4.07
C ALA A 97 3.22 -24.31 5.19
N PRO A 98 3.81 -24.92 6.23
CA PRO A 98 4.66 -24.20 7.16
C PRO A 98 5.88 -23.69 6.40
N VAL A 99 5.75 -22.48 5.86
CA VAL A 99 6.82 -21.77 5.19
C VAL A 99 7.67 -21.16 6.29
N ALA A 100 8.83 -21.75 6.54
CA ALA A 100 9.83 -21.13 7.38
C ALA A 100 10.31 -19.84 6.71
N ASP A 101 10.37 -18.77 7.49
CA ASP A 101 10.93 -17.49 7.05
C ASP A 101 12.40 -17.69 6.65
N GLY A 102 12.78 -17.20 5.47
CA GLY A 102 14.16 -17.33 5.02
C GLY A 102 14.39 -16.94 3.57
N PRO A 103 15.65 -16.92 3.14
CA PRO A 103 16.01 -16.57 1.78
C PRO A 103 15.51 -17.62 0.78
N VAL A 104 15.08 -17.18 -0.41
CA VAL A 104 14.63 -18.08 -1.49
C VAL A 104 15.83 -18.72 -2.20
N GLN A 105 16.90 -17.95 -2.38
CA GLN A 105 18.17 -18.38 -2.94
C GLN A 105 19.29 -18.04 -1.96
N ALA A 106 20.29 -18.92 -1.89
CA ALA A 106 21.51 -18.65 -1.16
C ALA A 106 22.25 -17.45 -1.78
N GLU A 107 22.92 -16.69 -0.93
CA GLU A 107 23.78 -15.58 -1.35
C GLU A 107 24.86 -16.07 -2.31
N ASN A 108 25.08 -15.33 -3.39
CA ASN A 108 26.11 -15.69 -4.37
C ASN A 108 27.38 -14.85 -4.10
N PRO A 109 28.50 -15.45 -3.66
CA PRO A 109 29.71 -14.67 -3.35
C PRO A 109 30.32 -13.98 -4.59
N VAL A 110 29.91 -14.34 -5.80
CA VAL A 110 30.45 -13.77 -7.05
C VAL A 110 29.38 -12.95 -7.78
N VAL A 111 29.43 -11.64 -7.60
CA VAL A 111 28.59 -10.67 -8.31
C VAL A 111 29.42 -9.99 -9.40
N PRO A 112 28.99 -9.98 -10.67
CA PRO A 112 29.69 -9.24 -11.73
C PRO A 112 29.80 -7.76 -11.39
N THR A 113 31.02 -7.21 -11.48
CA THR A 113 31.29 -5.78 -11.21
C THR A 113 30.81 -4.87 -12.32
N GLU A 114 30.79 -5.35 -13.56
CA GLU A 114 30.32 -4.62 -14.73
C GLU A 114 28.82 -4.85 -14.99
N SER A 115 28.16 -3.80 -15.49
CA SER A 115 26.76 -3.86 -15.91
C SER A 115 26.60 -4.69 -17.18
N SER A 116 25.45 -5.36 -17.35
CA SER A 116 25.12 -6.00 -18.62
C SER A 116 25.05 -4.98 -19.76
N ALA A 117 25.50 -5.37 -20.96
CA ALA A 117 25.43 -4.52 -22.14
C ALA A 117 23.98 -4.14 -22.46
N MET A 118 23.77 -2.86 -22.76
CA MET A 118 22.48 -2.34 -23.21
C MET A 118 22.30 -2.60 -24.71
N LEU A 119 21.04 -2.59 -25.15
CA LEU A 119 20.71 -2.56 -26.58
C LEU A 119 21.35 -1.32 -27.22
N GLU A 120 21.85 -1.47 -28.45
CA GLU A 120 22.43 -0.37 -29.21
C GLU A 120 21.51 0.87 -29.21
N GLY A 121 22.09 2.03 -28.93
CA GLY A 121 21.37 3.30 -28.82
C GLY A 121 20.85 3.63 -27.41
N PHE A 122 21.13 2.78 -26.42
CA PHE A 122 20.89 3.06 -25.00
C PHE A 122 22.15 2.85 -24.16
N GLU A 123 22.23 3.58 -23.06
CA GLU A 123 23.34 3.49 -22.12
C GLU A 123 22.83 3.59 -20.69
N TRP A 124 23.53 2.92 -19.78
CA TRP A 124 23.33 3.08 -18.34
C TRP A 124 23.81 4.45 -17.88
N VAL A 125 23.10 5.03 -16.93
CA VAL A 125 23.58 6.19 -16.18
C VAL A 125 23.27 5.97 -14.70
N THR A 126 24.19 6.41 -13.85
CA THR A 126 23.92 6.58 -12.42
C THR A 126 23.54 8.03 -12.21
N MET A 127 22.30 8.28 -11.81
CA MET A 127 21.79 9.64 -11.64
C MET A 127 22.40 10.27 -10.38
N ASP A 128 22.86 11.50 -10.51
CA ASP A 128 23.29 12.33 -9.38
C ASP A 128 22.16 13.21 -8.91
N LEU A 129 21.55 12.88 -7.78
CA LEU A 129 20.44 13.70 -7.26
C LEU A 129 20.91 14.90 -6.43
N ASP A 130 22.22 15.05 -6.19
CA ASP A 130 22.80 16.30 -5.69
C ASP A 130 22.97 17.35 -6.81
N ASP A 131 22.94 16.92 -8.08
CA ASP A 131 22.91 17.79 -9.24
C ASP A 131 21.45 18.14 -9.58
N GLU A 132 21.09 19.42 -9.39
CA GLU A 132 19.73 19.92 -9.64
C GLU A 132 19.24 19.63 -11.07
N ALA A 133 20.13 19.62 -12.07
CA ALA A 133 19.74 19.35 -13.45
C ALA A 133 19.32 17.88 -13.61
N GLN A 134 20.08 16.96 -13.01
CA GLN A 134 19.79 15.53 -13.05
C GLN A 134 18.57 15.16 -12.21
N LEU A 135 18.39 15.77 -11.04
CA LEU A 135 17.16 15.65 -10.25
C LEU A 135 15.93 16.11 -11.05
N LYS A 136 16.06 17.24 -11.76
CA LYS A 136 15.00 17.73 -12.65
C LYS A 136 14.69 16.77 -13.79
N GLU A 137 15.68 16.10 -14.37
CA GLU A 137 15.43 15.08 -15.40
C GLU A 137 14.63 13.88 -14.86
N VAL A 138 14.94 13.42 -13.64
CA VAL A 138 14.17 12.34 -12.98
C VAL A 138 12.75 12.81 -12.71
N TYR A 139 12.59 14.02 -12.18
CA TYR A 139 11.29 14.65 -11.98
C TYR A 139 10.47 14.70 -13.28
N GLU A 140 11.04 15.20 -14.38
CA GLU A 140 10.36 15.32 -15.66
C GLU A 140 9.97 13.95 -16.24
N LEU A 141 10.83 12.93 -16.08
CA LEU A 141 10.52 11.56 -16.48
C LEU A 141 9.31 11.03 -15.68
N LEU A 142 9.33 11.16 -14.36
CA LEU A 142 8.27 10.67 -13.49
C LEU A 142 6.95 11.42 -13.76
N THR A 143 6.99 12.74 -13.79
CA THR A 143 5.82 13.59 -14.06
C THR A 143 5.27 13.39 -15.48
N GLY A 144 6.07 12.95 -16.45
CA GLY A 144 5.60 12.65 -17.80
C GLY A 144 5.08 11.22 -18.00
N HIS A 145 5.59 10.26 -17.22
CA HIS A 145 5.52 8.84 -17.58
C HIS A 145 5.33 7.88 -16.40
N TYR A 146 5.16 8.35 -15.17
CA TYR A 146 4.89 7.49 -14.02
C TYR A 146 3.40 7.15 -13.90
N VAL A 147 2.98 6.66 -12.73
CA VAL A 147 1.63 6.15 -12.42
C VAL A 147 0.56 7.15 -12.85
N GLU A 148 -0.41 6.64 -13.60
CA GLU A 148 -1.65 7.31 -13.99
C GLU A 148 -2.80 6.48 -13.42
N ASP A 149 -3.87 7.14 -13.00
CA ASP A 149 -5.12 6.45 -12.70
C ASP A 149 -5.69 5.79 -13.97
N GLN A 150 -6.61 4.85 -13.78
CA GLN A 150 -7.14 4.03 -14.89
C GLN A 150 -7.83 4.87 -15.99
N GLU A 151 -8.33 6.04 -15.61
CA GLU A 151 -9.01 6.99 -16.51
C GLU A 151 -8.09 8.12 -17.00
N ALA A 152 -6.81 8.12 -16.58
CA ALA A 152 -5.82 9.15 -16.88
C ALA A 152 -6.27 10.59 -16.54
N MET A 153 -7.07 10.75 -15.49
CA MET A 153 -7.50 12.04 -14.96
C MET A 153 -6.47 12.66 -14.01
N PHE A 154 -5.69 11.83 -13.33
CA PHE A 154 -4.72 12.24 -12.31
C PHE A 154 -3.35 11.60 -12.54
N ARG A 155 -2.30 12.39 -12.30
CA ARG A 155 -0.92 11.89 -12.32
C ARG A 155 -0.16 12.40 -11.12
N PHE A 156 0.62 11.53 -10.47
CA PHE A 156 1.48 11.97 -9.37
C PHE A 156 2.46 13.04 -9.83
N ASN A 157 2.57 14.08 -9.00
CA ASN A 157 3.43 15.23 -9.18
C ASN A 157 4.45 15.25 -8.04
N TYR A 158 5.45 14.36 -8.12
CA TYR A 158 6.52 14.30 -7.14
C TYR A 158 7.36 15.58 -7.24
N SER A 159 7.38 16.45 -6.23
CA SER A 159 8.26 17.62 -6.26
C SER A 159 9.74 17.22 -6.17
N ALA A 160 10.64 18.13 -6.58
CA ALA A 160 12.08 17.91 -6.37
C ALA A 160 12.40 17.69 -4.88
N SER A 161 11.78 18.47 -3.99
CA SER A 161 11.91 18.31 -2.54
C SER A 161 11.43 16.94 -2.05
N PHE A 162 10.35 16.41 -2.62
CA PHE A 162 9.87 15.07 -2.30
C PHE A 162 10.88 14.00 -2.73
N LEU A 163 11.41 14.09 -3.96
CA LEU A 163 12.39 13.13 -4.46
C LEU A 163 13.69 13.19 -3.67
N ASP A 164 14.15 14.38 -3.29
CA ASP A 164 15.31 14.55 -2.41
C ASP A 164 15.09 13.88 -1.04
N TRP A 165 13.94 14.13 -0.41
CA TRP A 165 13.56 13.51 0.86
C TRP A 165 13.44 11.98 0.76
N ALA A 166 12.77 11.47 -0.28
CA ALA A 166 12.50 10.04 -0.44
C ALA A 166 13.73 9.23 -0.87
N LEU A 167 14.60 9.78 -1.72
CA LEU A 167 15.70 9.04 -2.36
C LEU A 167 17.04 9.19 -1.63
N LYS A 168 17.13 10.08 -0.64
CA LYS A 168 18.34 10.34 0.16
C LYS A 168 18.17 9.99 1.63
N SER A 169 17.51 8.87 1.93
CA SER A 169 17.47 8.32 3.30
C SER A 169 18.88 8.07 3.85
N PRO A 170 19.10 8.06 5.18
CA PRO A 170 20.41 7.74 5.73
C PRO A 170 20.99 6.44 5.17
N GLY A 171 22.24 6.50 4.69
CA GLY A 171 22.89 5.36 4.03
C GLY A 171 22.60 5.22 2.54
N TRP A 172 21.81 6.12 1.93
CA TRP A 172 21.53 6.10 0.49
C TRP A 172 22.81 6.03 -0.35
N LEU A 173 22.66 5.34 -1.48
CA LEU A 173 23.76 5.01 -2.37
C LEU A 173 23.42 5.54 -3.76
N LYS A 174 24.22 6.50 -4.25
CA LYS A 174 24.04 7.10 -5.58
C LYS A 174 23.98 6.04 -6.67
N GLN A 175 24.76 4.97 -6.55
CA GLN A 175 24.75 3.83 -7.48
C GLN A 175 23.39 3.13 -7.58
N TRP A 176 22.50 3.28 -6.58
CA TRP A 176 21.15 2.72 -6.60
C TRP A 176 20.13 3.63 -7.29
N HIS A 177 20.51 4.82 -7.77
CA HIS A 177 19.68 5.68 -8.63
C HIS A 177 19.98 5.37 -10.09
N VAL A 178 19.39 4.30 -10.61
CA VAL A 178 19.74 3.73 -11.92
C VAL A 178 18.86 4.32 -13.01
N GLY A 179 19.48 4.97 -13.99
CA GLY A 179 18.82 5.51 -15.17
C GLY A 179 19.26 4.84 -16.47
N VAL A 180 18.46 5.03 -17.52
CA VAL A 180 18.81 4.70 -18.89
C VAL A 180 18.68 5.94 -19.76
N ARG A 181 19.72 6.28 -20.52
CA ARG A 181 19.70 7.36 -21.51
C ARG A 181 19.69 6.80 -22.92
N ALA A 182 19.06 7.53 -23.83
CA ALA A 182 19.20 7.28 -25.26
C ALA A 182 20.53 7.87 -25.74
N SER A 183 21.43 7.07 -26.31
CA SER A 183 22.82 7.48 -26.59
C SER A 183 22.94 8.69 -27.51
N LYS A 184 22.03 8.83 -28.50
CA LYS A 184 22.06 9.94 -29.47
C LYS A 184 21.55 11.26 -28.88
N SER A 185 20.42 11.23 -28.16
CA SER A 185 19.79 12.44 -27.63
C SER A 185 20.19 12.78 -26.20
N ARG A 186 20.87 11.85 -25.52
CA ARG A 186 21.22 11.87 -24.09
C ARG A 186 20.01 11.97 -23.15
N LYS A 187 18.78 11.92 -23.66
CA LYS A 187 17.55 12.04 -22.86
C LYS A 187 17.40 10.84 -21.93
N LEU A 188 17.04 11.09 -20.66
CA LEU A 188 16.62 10.06 -19.72
C LEU A 188 15.30 9.42 -20.15
N VAL A 189 15.27 8.10 -20.27
CA VAL A 189 14.11 7.35 -20.79
C VAL A 189 13.60 6.25 -19.85
N ALA A 190 14.37 5.89 -18.83
CA ALA A 190 13.90 5.04 -17.75
C ALA A 190 14.68 5.31 -16.46
N PHE A 191 14.07 4.99 -15.33
CA PHE A 191 14.63 5.16 -14.00
C PHE A 191 14.11 4.05 -13.06
N ILE A 192 14.94 3.62 -12.12
CA ILE A 192 14.58 2.79 -10.98
C ILE A 192 15.49 3.20 -9.82
N SER A 193 14.96 3.19 -8.61
CA SER A 193 15.72 3.58 -7.42
C SER A 193 15.63 2.55 -6.32
N GLY A 194 16.65 2.54 -5.47
CA GLY A 194 16.64 1.84 -4.19
C GLY A 194 17.19 2.72 -3.07
N ILE A 195 16.73 2.48 -1.85
CA ILE A 195 17.32 3.01 -0.61
C ILE A 195 17.53 1.87 0.40
N PRO A 196 18.53 1.94 1.28
CA PRO A 196 18.71 0.91 2.30
C PRO A 196 17.67 1.08 3.40
N VAL A 197 17.11 -0.04 3.86
CA VAL A 197 16.17 -0.09 4.98
C VAL A 197 16.47 -1.31 5.81
N LYS A 198 16.40 -1.16 7.13
CA LYS A 198 16.39 -2.29 8.06
C LYS A 198 14.95 -2.74 8.28
N LEU A 199 14.59 -3.90 7.74
CA LEU A 199 13.22 -4.42 7.76
C LEU A 199 13.13 -5.62 8.69
N ARG A 200 12.27 -5.54 9.70
CA ARG A 200 11.89 -6.69 10.50
C ARG A 200 10.74 -7.42 9.81
N VAL A 201 10.92 -8.70 9.56
CA VAL A 201 9.89 -9.65 9.11
C VAL A 201 9.79 -10.73 10.19
N ARG A 202 8.69 -10.70 10.94
CA ARG A 202 8.41 -11.48 12.14
C ARG A 202 9.55 -11.34 13.16
N GLU A 203 10.33 -12.41 13.34
CA GLU A 203 11.45 -12.49 14.27
C GLU A 203 12.80 -12.16 13.61
N LYS A 204 12.84 -12.00 12.28
CA LYS A 204 14.07 -11.77 11.52
C LYS A 204 14.21 -10.31 11.13
N VAL A 205 15.40 -9.75 11.37
CA VAL A 205 15.76 -8.40 10.94
C VAL A 205 16.68 -8.51 9.73
N LEU A 206 16.30 -7.86 8.64
CA LEU A 206 16.94 -7.94 7.34
C LEU A 206 17.46 -6.56 6.95
N ASN A 207 18.66 -6.51 6.38
CA ASN A 207 19.07 -5.35 5.60
C ASN A 207 18.53 -5.55 4.19
N VAL A 208 17.60 -4.69 3.77
CA VAL A 208 16.95 -4.78 2.47
C VAL A 208 17.16 -3.49 1.67
N SER A 209 17.05 -3.59 0.35
CA SER A 209 16.80 -2.43 -0.49
C SER A 209 15.30 -2.20 -0.63
N GLU A 210 14.81 -1.03 -0.25
CA GLU A 210 13.46 -0.59 -0.62
C GLU A 210 13.50 -0.06 -2.05
N ILE A 211 12.83 -0.76 -2.97
CA ILE A 211 12.81 -0.43 -4.39
C ILE A 211 11.55 0.36 -4.72
N ASN A 212 11.73 1.55 -5.30
CA ASN A 212 10.64 2.42 -5.70
C ASN A 212 10.99 3.21 -6.99
N PHE A 213 10.03 3.97 -7.51
CA PHE A 213 10.17 4.86 -8.67
C PHE A 213 10.59 4.18 -9.98
N LEU A 214 10.21 2.92 -10.19
CA LEU A 214 10.39 2.24 -11.48
C LEU A 214 9.53 2.93 -12.55
N CYS A 215 10.18 3.69 -13.42
CA CYS A 215 9.54 4.44 -14.49
C CYS A 215 10.17 4.13 -15.83
N ILE A 216 9.33 3.90 -16.85
CA ILE A 216 9.75 3.76 -18.24
C ILE A 216 8.93 4.72 -19.08
N HIS A 217 9.64 5.51 -19.89
CA HIS A 217 9.02 6.41 -20.85
C HIS A 217 7.99 5.68 -21.70
N LYS A 218 6.78 6.24 -21.84
CA LYS A 218 5.60 5.57 -22.45
C LYS A 218 5.90 4.88 -23.80
N LYS A 219 6.68 5.54 -24.67
CA LYS A 219 7.08 5.01 -25.99
C LYS A 219 7.96 3.74 -25.95
N LEU A 220 8.58 3.42 -24.81
CA LEU A 220 9.45 2.26 -24.61
C LEU A 220 8.79 1.17 -23.75
N ARG A 221 7.53 1.36 -23.34
CA ARG A 221 6.77 0.32 -22.63
C ARG A 221 6.56 -0.89 -23.56
N GLU A 222 6.34 -2.05 -22.95
CA GLU A 222 6.19 -3.36 -23.64
C GLU A 222 7.44 -3.85 -24.39
N LYS A 223 8.57 -3.13 -24.33
CA LYS A 223 9.87 -3.55 -24.90
C LYS A 223 10.76 -4.33 -23.93
N ARG A 224 10.19 -4.82 -22.82
CA ARG A 224 10.89 -5.60 -21.77
C ARG A 224 12.08 -4.89 -21.10
N LEU A 225 12.06 -3.56 -21.04
CA LEU A 225 13.10 -2.78 -20.37
C LEU A 225 13.03 -2.89 -18.84
N ALA A 226 11.83 -3.07 -18.25
CA ALA A 226 11.67 -3.23 -16.79
C ALA A 226 12.47 -4.41 -16.22
N PRO A 227 12.38 -5.64 -16.79
CA PRO A 227 13.28 -6.75 -16.41
C PRO A 227 14.77 -6.42 -16.43
N VAL A 228 15.22 -5.60 -17.37
CA VAL A 228 16.64 -5.22 -17.51
C VAL A 228 17.04 -4.26 -16.39
N LEU A 229 16.19 -3.26 -16.10
CA LEU A 229 16.36 -2.35 -14.95
C LEU A 229 16.38 -3.11 -13.62
N ILE A 230 15.44 -4.03 -13.40
CA ILE A 230 15.34 -4.82 -12.17
C ILE A 230 16.63 -5.65 -12.00
N LYS A 231 17.11 -6.33 -13.04
CA LYS A 231 18.36 -7.09 -12.97
C LYS A 231 19.56 -6.22 -12.63
N GLU A 232 19.65 -5.02 -13.20
CA GLU A 232 20.77 -4.11 -12.95
C GLU A 232 20.74 -3.55 -11.53
N ILE A 233 19.58 -3.09 -11.02
CA ILE A 233 19.50 -2.63 -9.63
C ILE A 233 19.78 -3.78 -8.65
N THR A 234 19.28 -4.99 -8.93
CA THR A 234 19.61 -6.18 -8.11
C THR A 234 21.11 -6.45 -8.10
N ARG A 235 21.79 -6.38 -9.25
CA ARG A 235 23.26 -6.54 -9.30
C ARG A 235 23.97 -5.49 -8.44
N ARG A 236 23.54 -4.22 -8.51
CA ARG A 236 24.13 -3.14 -7.71
C ARG A 236 23.85 -3.26 -6.22
N CYS A 237 22.68 -3.75 -5.81
CA CYS A 237 22.42 -4.07 -4.39
C CYS A 237 23.28 -5.24 -3.90
N ASN A 238 23.40 -6.30 -4.71
CA ASN A 238 24.20 -7.47 -4.36
C ASN A 238 25.70 -7.14 -4.25
N LEU A 239 26.22 -6.19 -5.03
CA LEU A 239 27.60 -5.69 -4.89
C LEU A 239 27.87 -5.05 -3.52
N GLU A 240 26.85 -4.49 -2.89
CA GLU A 240 26.90 -3.92 -1.54
C GLU A 240 26.57 -4.95 -0.45
N GLY A 241 26.45 -6.23 -0.82
CA GLY A 241 26.12 -7.32 0.10
C GLY A 241 24.65 -7.36 0.53
N ILE A 242 23.76 -6.68 -0.19
CA ILE A 242 22.32 -6.63 0.11
C ILE A 242 21.56 -7.49 -0.89
N TRP A 243 21.02 -8.61 -0.42
CA TRP A 243 20.43 -9.68 -1.23
C TRP A 243 18.91 -9.69 -1.24
N ASN A 244 18.29 -8.90 -0.37
CA ASN A 244 16.86 -8.85 -0.15
C ASN A 244 16.33 -7.46 -0.49
N ALA A 245 15.08 -7.41 -0.96
CA ALA A 245 14.42 -6.14 -1.25
C ALA A 245 12.96 -6.17 -0.81
N ILE A 246 12.41 -5.00 -0.52
CA ILE A 246 10.97 -4.79 -0.38
C ILE A 246 10.50 -3.86 -1.50
N TYR A 247 9.35 -4.18 -2.09
CA TYR A 247 8.72 -3.33 -3.09
C TYR A 247 7.21 -3.50 -3.05
N THR A 248 6.51 -2.48 -3.55
CA THR A 248 5.06 -2.51 -3.70
C THR A 248 4.63 -2.26 -5.13
N ALA A 249 3.49 -2.82 -5.51
CA ALA A 249 2.86 -2.52 -6.79
C ALA A 249 1.33 -2.51 -6.67
N GLY A 250 0.67 -1.69 -7.47
CA GLY A 250 -0.79 -1.73 -7.65
C GLY A 250 -1.27 -2.83 -8.61
N ILE A 251 -0.33 -3.52 -9.27
CA ILE A 251 -0.62 -4.72 -10.06
C ILE A 251 -0.22 -5.98 -9.28
N VAL A 252 -0.92 -7.07 -9.54
CA VAL A 252 -0.62 -8.37 -8.92
C VAL A 252 0.57 -9.00 -9.64
N LEU A 253 1.60 -9.36 -8.87
CA LEU A 253 2.79 -10.10 -9.29
C LEU A 253 2.91 -11.40 -8.47
N PRO A 254 3.66 -12.42 -8.91
CA PRO A 254 3.91 -13.61 -8.10
C PRO A 254 4.90 -13.36 -6.97
N LYS A 255 4.61 -13.70 -5.70
CA LYS A 255 3.31 -13.72 -5.02
C LYS A 255 3.38 -12.64 -3.92
N PRO A 256 2.34 -11.82 -3.73
CA PRO A 256 2.36 -10.80 -2.68
C PRO A 256 2.42 -11.43 -1.29
N VAL A 257 3.21 -10.85 -0.39
CA VAL A 257 3.26 -11.22 1.03
C VAL A 257 2.10 -10.60 1.80
N SER A 258 1.53 -9.50 1.29
CA SER A 258 0.34 -8.86 1.82
C SER A 258 -0.35 -7.99 0.78
N THR A 259 -1.62 -7.64 1.04
CA THR A 259 -2.40 -6.69 0.23
C THR A 259 -3.14 -5.74 1.15
N CYS A 260 -2.91 -4.43 0.98
CA CYS A 260 -3.64 -3.37 1.65
C CYS A 260 -4.54 -2.63 0.66
N ARG A 261 -5.60 -1.97 1.13
CA ARG A 261 -6.51 -1.19 0.30
C ARG A 261 -6.37 0.30 0.59
N TYR A 262 -6.41 1.13 -0.45
CA TYR A 262 -6.42 2.58 -0.30
C TYR A 262 -7.77 3.10 0.20
N TYR A 263 -7.72 4.14 1.01
CA TYR A 263 -8.85 4.83 1.59
C TYR A 263 -8.62 6.34 1.54
N HIS A 264 -9.69 7.10 1.33
CA HIS A 264 -9.63 8.53 1.08
C HIS A 264 -10.59 9.30 1.98
N ARG A 265 -10.07 10.31 2.69
CA ARG A 265 -10.89 11.24 3.47
C ARG A 265 -10.88 12.61 2.83
N SER A 266 -12.00 12.99 2.22
CA SER A 266 -12.17 14.31 1.59
C SER A 266 -12.07 15.43 2.61
N LEU A 267 -11.17 16.39 2.40
CA LEU A 267 -11.05 17.62 3.19
C LEU A 267 -11.67 18.82 2.45
N ASP A 268 -11.62 18.81 1.11
CA ASP A 268 -12.36 19.70 0.23
C ASP A 268 -13.20 18.88 -0.77
N TRP A 269 -14.35 18.39 -0.30
CA TRP A 269 -15.21 17.56 -1.15
C TRP A 269 -15.70 18.32 -2.40
N SER A 270 -15.90 19.64 -2.33
CA SER A 270 -16.38 20.42 -3.47
C SER A 270 -15.36 20.45 -4.60
N LYS A 271 -14.09 20.73 -4.27
CA LYS A 271 -13.00 20.67 -5.24
C LYS A 271 -12.83 19.25 -5.79
N LEU A 272 -12.78 18.24 -4.92
CA LEU A 272 -12.61 16.84 -5.33
C LEU A 272 -13.74 16.35 -6.26
N TYR A 273 -14.98 16.78 -6.03
CA TYR A 273 -16.10 16.48 -6.91
C TYR A 273 -15.95 17.15 -8.29
N LYS A 274 -15.57 18.43 -8.33
CA LYS A 274 -15.38 19.18 -9.58
C LYS A 274 -14.26 18.63 -10.47
N VAL A 275 -13.24 18.02 -9.88
CA VAL A 275 -12.14 17.39 -10.62
C VAL A 275 -12.37 15.91 -10.95
N GLY A 276 -13.51 15.34 -10.53
CA GLY A 276 -13.85 13.93 -10.79
C GLY A 276 -13.23 12.92 -9.82
N PHE A 277 -12.55 13.36 -8.76
CA PHE A 277 -11.92 12.48 -7.76
C PHE A 277 -12.97 11.82 -6.85
N SER A 278 -13.93 12.61 -6.35
CA SER A 278 -14.98 12.11 -5.45
C SER A 278 -16.30 11.98 -6.20
N PRO A 279 -16.97 10.82 -6.17
CA PRO A 279 -18.31 10.70 -6.75
C PRO A 279 -19.37 11.38 -5.87
N LEU A 280 -20.52 11.75 -6.46
CA LEU A 280 -21.72 12.14 -5.73
C LEU A 280 -22.62 10.90 -5.53
N PRO A 281 -22.82 10.41 -4.28
CA PRO A 281 -23.66 9.26 -4.03
C PRO A 281 -25.12 9.49 -4.46
N HIS A 282 -25.78 8.43 -4.94
CA HIS A 282 -27.21 8.44 -5.22
C HIS A 282 -27.98 8.91 -3.97
N ASN A 283 -29.00 9.75 -4.17
CA ASN A 283 -29.83 10.37 -3.11
C ASN A 283 -29.08 11.37 -2.19
N SER A 284 -27.92 11.87 -2.61
CA SER A 284 -27.21 12.95 -1.91
C SER A 284 -27.19 14.25 -2.71
N THR A 285 -26.69 15.33 -2.09
CA THR A 285 -26.48 16.63 -2.75
C THR A 285 -25.08 17.14 -2.41
N PRO A 286 -24.49 18.02 -3.25
CA PRO A 286 -23.20 18.64 -2.95
C PRO A 286 -23.13 19.27 -1.55
N ALA A 287 -24.17 20.00 -1.14
CA ALA A 287 -24.25 20.60 0.19
C ALA A 287 -24.23 19.55 1.32
N ARG A 288 -24.94 18.42 1.15
CA ARG A 288 -24.92 17.32 2.12
C ARG A 288 -23.53 16.69 2.24
N GLN A 289 -22.80 16.55 1.13
CA GLN A 289 -21.44 15.98 1.16
C GLN A 289 -20.43 16.94 1.80
N VAL A 290 -20.50 18.24 1.48
CA VAL A 290 -19.68 19.27 2.16
C VAL A 290 -19.94 19.24 3.67
N ALA A 291 -21.21 19.20 4.10
CA ALA A 291 -21.57 19.10 5.52
C ALA A 291 -21.09 17.78 6.15
N ARG A 292 -21.19 16.65 5.44
CA ARG A 292 -20.74 15.33 5.92
C ARG A 292 -19.25 15.32 6.24
N TYR A 293 -18.44 15.96 5.41
CA TYR A 293 -16.98 15.93 5.50
C TYR A 293 -16.37 17.11 6.26
N LEU A 294 -17.20 18.04 6.76
CA LEU A 294 -16.75 19.16 7.58
C LEU A 294 -15.86 18.68 8.73
N VAL A 295 -14.72 19.34 8.89
CA VAL A 295 -13.78 19.13 9.99
C VAL A 295 -13.86 20.33 10.94
N PRO A 296 -13.62 20.16 12.25
CA PRO A 296 -13.51 21.26 13.19
C PRO A 296 -12.42 22.27 12.79
N LYS A 297 -12.49 23.50 13.34
CA LYS A 297 -11.46 24.53 13.12
C LYS A 297 -10.20 24.30 13.97
N ASP A 298 -10.43 23.82 15.19
CA ASP A 298 -9.41 23.69 16.23
C ASP A 298 -9.24 22.22 16.62
N THR A 299 -7.99 21.87 16.91
CA THR A 299 -7.59 20.57 17.47
C THR A 299 -8.06 20.47 18.92
N LYS A 300 -8.27 19.24 19.41
CA LYS A 300 -8.82 18.98 20.75
C LYS A 300 -7.81 18.38 21.72
N LEU A 301 -6.77 17.72 21.21
CA LEU A 301 -5.75 17.07 22.02
C LEU A 301 -4.93 18.11 22.77
N LYS A 302 -4.92 17.99 24.10
CA LYS A 302 -4.03 18.77 24.96
C LYS A 302 -2.60 18.29 24.75
N GLY A 303 -1.65 19.24 24.70
CA GLY A 303 -0.23 18.93 24.48
C GLY A 303 0.15 18.62 23.03
N LEU A 304 -0.81 18.70 22.08
CA LEU A 304 -0.53 18.52 20.66
C LEU A 304 0.32 19.67 20.11
N ARG A 305 1.49 19.35 19.55
CA ARG A 305 2.40 20.31 18.91
C ARG A 305 3.20 19.65 17.79
N GLU A 306 3.88 20.45 16.96
CA GLU A 306 4.84 19.92 15.99
C GLU A 306 6.03 19.26 16.71
N MET A 307 6.55 18.20 16.08
CA MET A 307 7.77 17.52 16.52
C MET A 307 8.99 18.43 16.32
N LYS A 308 9.92 18.38 17.27
CA LYS A 308 11.19 19.11 17.26
C LYS A 308 12.38 18.16 17.39
N ALA A 309 13.59 18.68 17.17
CA ALA A 309 14.83 17.91 17.30
C ALA A 309 15.04 17.31 18.71
N GLU A 310 14.59 18.00 19.76
CA GLU A 310 14.65 17.51 21.15
C GLU A 310 13.77 16.28 21.40
N ASP A 311 12.77 16.03 20.55
CA ASP A 311 11.82 14.93 20.68
C ASP A 311 12.33 13.61 20.08
N ILE A 312 13.41 13.64 19.28
CA ILE A 312 13.86 12.51 18.46
C ILE A 312 14.00 11.22 19.30
N ASP A 313 14.64 11.30 20.46
CA ASP A 313 14.91 10.10 21.28
C ASP A 313 13.62 9.51 21.86
N GLN A 314 12.68 10.34 22.30
CA GLN A 314 11.37 9.89 22.81
C GLN A 314 10.48 9.34 21.68
N VAL A 315 10.51 9.96 20.50
CA VAL A 315 9.77 9.52 19.32
C VAL A 315 10.32 8.19 18.80
N LEU A 316 11.65 8.03 18.74
CA LEU A 316 12.29 6.77 18.37
C LEU A 316 11.84 5.64 19.29
N ASP A 317 11.95 5.83 20.62
CA ASP A 317 11.53 4.82 21.60
C ASP A 317 10.04 4.45 21.44
N LEU A 318 9.15 5.44 21.37
CA LEU A 318 7.72 5.21 21.23
C LEU A 318 7.38 4.48 19.92
N LEU A 319 7.94 4.94 18.80
CA LEU A 319 7.66 4.38 17.48
C LEU A 319 8.22 2.97 17.36
N SER A 320 9.44 2.70 17.83
CA SER A 320 10.03 1.36 17.83
C SER A 320 9.20 0.36 18.64
N ARG A 321 8.76 0.73 19.85
CA ARG A 321 7.90 -0.13 20.69
C ARG A 321 6.54 -0.38 20.04
N TYR A 322 5.95 0.67 19.44
CA TYR A 322 4.67 0.55 18.74
C TYR A 322 4.78 -0.35 17.50
N LEU A 323 5.83 -0.15 16.68
CA LEU A 323 6.05 -0.91 15.45
C LEU A 323 6.43 -2.37 15.69
N ALA A 324 6.99 -2.70 16.85
CA ALA A 324 7.29 -4.08 17.25
C ALA A 324 6.05 -5.00 17.28
N ARG A 325 4.84 -4.43 17.40
CA ARG A 325 3.57 -5.18 17.39
C ARG A 325 3.19 -5.75 16.02
N PHE A 326 3.73 -5.21 14.94
CA PHE A 326 3.40 -5.63 13.57
C PHE A 326 4.28 -6.80 13.11
N GLU A 327 3.80 -7.60 12.16
CA GLU A 327 4.55 -8.72 11.61
C GLU A 327 5.66 -8.25 10.67
N MET A 328 5.48 -7.16 9.92
CA MET A 328 6.52 -6.60 9.06
C MET A 328 6.60 -5.08 9.23
N ALA A 329 7.74 -4.56 9.70
CA ALA A 329 7.93 -3.13 9.98
C ALA A 329 9.40 -2.72 9.88
N PRO A 330 9.72 -1.44 9.59
CA PRO A 330 11.08 -0.96 9.63
C PRO A 330 11.62 -0.87 11.07
N GLU A 331 12.93 -1.02 11.21
CA GLU A 331 13.68 -0.68 12.43
C GLU A 331 14.43 0.63 12.20
N PHE A 332 13.87 1.72 12.71
CA PHE A 332 14.49 3.04 12.59
C PHE A 332 15.67 3.23 13.55
N ASP A 333 16.68 3.96 13.10
CA ASP A 333 17.67 4.59 13.94
C ASP A 333 17.41 6.10 14.16
N LYS A 334 18.25 6.74 14.98
CA LYS A 334 18.11 8.17 15.30
C LYS A 334 18.20 9.08 14.06
N LYS A 335 19.09 8.77 13.12
CA LYS A 335 19.29 9.56 11.89
C LYS A 335 18.10 9.41 10.97
N GLU A 336 17.51 8.22 10.92
CA GLU A 336 16.31 7.95 10.15
C GLU A 336 15.10 8.66 10.75
N ILE A 337 14.96 8.69 12.08
CA ILE A 337 13.88 9.47 12.71
C ILE A 337 14.01 10.96 12.38
N GLU A 338 15.22 11.51 12.47
CA GLU A 338 15.50 12.89 12.07
C GLU A 338 15.17 13.14 10.59
N HIS A 339 15.60 12.27 9.69
CA HIS A 339 15.40 12.43 8.26
C HIS A 339 13.93 12.30 7.83
N TRP A 340 13.23 11.28 8.34
CA TRP A 340 11.88 10.96 7.90
C TRP A 340 10.80 11.82 8.55
N PHE A 341 11.00 12.28 9.79
CA PHE A 341 9.93 12.91 10.56
C PHE A 341 10.15 14.39 10.86
N LEU A 342 11.39 14.90 10.86
CA LEU A 342 11.62 16.33 11.04
C LEU A 342 11.59 17.09 9.72
N SER A 343 10.77 18.13 9.69
CA SER A 343 10.76 19.07 8.57
C SER A 343 12.08 19.84 8.53
N ARG A 344 12.88 19.62 7.47
CA ARG A 344 14.09 20.41 7.18
C ARG A 344 13.79 21.71 6.43
N THR A 345 12.54 21.92 6.07
CA THR A 345 12.10 23.09 5.29
C THR A 345 12.17 24.35 6.15
N ALA A 346 12.92 25.35 5.66
CA ALA A 346 12.98 26.65 6.28
C ALA A 346 11.61 27.35 6.27
N ALA A 347 11.35 28.21 7.25
CA ALA A 347 10.04 28.84 7.45
C ALA A 347 9.56 29.67 6.24
N ASP A 348 10.48 30.20 5.45
CA ASP A 348 10.24 30.97 4.23
C ASP A 348 9.98 30.10 2.98
N LYS A 349 10.22 28.79 3.07
CA LYS A 349 10.04 27.82 1.98
C LYS A 349 8.98 26.77 2.28
N GLN A 350 7.97 27.11 3.08
CA GLN A 350 6.94 26.17 3.54
C GLN A 350 6.22 25.42 2.40
N GLU A 351 6.21 25.98 1.18
CA GLU A 351 5.72 25.33 -0.04
C GLU A 351 6.53 24.09 -0.48
N ASP A 352 7.80 24.02 -0.10
CA ASP A 352 8.69 22.87 -0.33
C ASP A 352 8.58 21.79 0.76
N ARG A 353 7.72 21.99 1.77
CA ARG A 353 7.58 21.05 2.88
C ARG A 353 6.97 19.75 2.40
N VAL A 354 7.64 18.64 2.72
CA VAL A 354 7.22 17.30 2.33
C VAL A 354 6.50 16.57 3.45
N VAL A 355 6.95 16.72 4.71
CA VAL A 355 6.44 15.95 5.84
C VAL A 355 6.02 16.85 7.01
N TRP A 356 4.93 16.46 7.68
CA TRP A 356 4.46 17.04 8.93
C TRP A 356 4.37 15.96 9.98
N THR A 357 5.03 16.19 11.11
CA THR A 357 4.98 15.29 12.26
C THR A 357 4.56 16.07 13.49
N TYR A 358 3.62 15.51 14.23
CA TYR A 358 3.07 16.07 15.46
C TYR A 358 3.23 15.06 16.58
N VAL A 359 3.44 15.58 17.79
CA VAL A 359 3.56 14.82 19.02
C VAL A 359 2.55 15.33 20.03
N VAL A 360 2.12 14.46 20.94
CA VAL A 360 1.31 14.81 22.10
C VAL A 360 2.19 14.67 23.34
N GLU A 361 2.44 15.78 24.01
CA GLU A 361 3.24 15.85 25.23
C GLU A 361 2.32 15.97 26.46
N ASN A 362 2.54 15.13 27.46
CA ASN A 362 1.79 15.22 28.72
C ASN A 362 2.36 16.31 29.65
N ASP A 363 1.69 16.56 30.78
CA ASP A 363 2.11 17.60 31.75
C ASP A 363 3.48 17.33 32.40
N GLN A 364 4.05 16.12 32.23
CA GLN A 364 5.37 15.74 32.73
C GLN A 364 6.48 15.87 31.68
N GLY A 365 6.16 16.36 30.48
CA GLY A 365 7.10 16.48 29.37
C GLY A 365 7.40 15.17 28.62
N LYS A 366 6.60 14.12 28.85
CA LYS A 366 6.72 12.85 28.15
C LYS A 366 5.84 12.85 26.90
N ILE A 367 6.39 12.42 25.77
CA ILE A 367 5.64 12.19 24.54
C ILE A 367 4.82 10.89 24.68
N THR A 368 3.51 11.00 24.55
CA THR A 368 2.59 9.85 24.66
C THR A 368 2.09 9.35 23.32
N ASP A 369 2.08 10.21 22.31
CA ASP A 369 1.59 9.90 20.98
C ASP A 369 2.37 10.68 19.92
N MET A 370 2.45 10.12 18.72
CA MET A 370 2.90 10.82 17.53
C MET A 370 2.03 10.45 16.33
N PHE A 371 1.91 11.35 15.36
CA PHE A 371 1.42 11.03 14.03
C PHE A 371 2.09 11.91 12.98
N SER A 372 2.19 11.40 11.77
CA SER A 372 2.80 12.09 10.64
C SER A 372 2.02 11.88 9.35
N PHE A 373 2.17 12.83 8.43
CA PHE A 373 1.68 12.72 7.08
C PHE A 373 2.63 13.46 6.13
N TYR A 374 2.68 13.01 4.87
CA TYR A 374 3.47 13.65 3.83
C TYR A 374 2.60 14.16 2.69
N SER A 375 3.11 15.16 1.97
CA SER A 375 2.49 15.72 0.77
C SER A 375 2.91 14.93 -0.45
N LEU A 376 1.93 14.49 -1.24
CA LEU A 376 2.16 14.02 -2.60
C LEU A 376 1.02 14.52 -3.47
N GLU A 377 1.30 15.58 -4.23
CA GLU A 377 0.31 16.22 -5.07
C GLU A 377 0.02 15.40 -6.34
N SER A 378 -1.20 15.55 -6.87
CA SER A 378 -1.59 14.98 -8.16
C SER A 378 -1.95 16.09 -9.13
N SER A 379 -1.32 16.09 -10.31
CA SER A 379 -1.72 16.92 -11.45
C SER A 379 -3.08 16.48 -11.97
N VAL A 380 -3.97 17.44 -12.22
CA VAL A 380 -5.30 17.23 -12.81
C VAL A 380 -5.24 17.45 -14.31
N ILE A 381 -5.55 16.41 -15.07
CA ILE A 381 -5.50 16.42 -16.53
C ILE A 381 -6.85 16.92 -17.08
N GLY A 382 -6.83 17.86 -18.02
CA GLY A 382 -8.03 18.30 -18.74
C GLY A 382 -9.00 19.23 -17.99
N ASN A 383 -8.73 19.57 -16.72
CA ASN A 383 -9.56 20.51 -15.97
C ASN A 383 -9.10 21.97 -16.14
N LYS A 384 -10.05 22.90 -16.36
CA LYS A 384 -9.77 24.33 -16.59
C LYS A 384 -9.64 25.13 -15.29
N GLU A 385 -10.33 24.74 -14.22
CA GLU A 385 -10.42 25.46 -12.95
C GLU A 385 -9.30 25.05 -11.99
N PHE A 386 -9.04 23.74 -11.85
CA PHE A 386 -8.03 23.21 -10.96
C PHE A 386 -6.96 22.46 -11.72
N LYS A 387 -5.69 22.71 -11.37
CA LYS A 387 -4.53 22.04 -11.96
C LYS A 387 -3.94 20.96 -11.07
N VAL A 388 -4.21 21.03 -9.77
CA VAL A 388 -3.59 20.16 -8.76
C VAL A 388 -4.61 19.78 -7.69
N VAL A 389 -4.60 18.51 -7.30
CA VAL A 389 -5.16 18.01 -6.04
C VAL A 389 -4.01 17.86 -5.04
N LYS A 390 -4.08 18.59 -3.94
CA LYS A 390 -3.13 18.49 -2.83
C LYS A 390 -3.56 17.33 -1.95
N ALA A 391 -2.88 16.19 -2.08
CA ALA A 391 -3.14 15.02 -1.26
C ALA A 391 -2.08 14.89 -0.17
N ALA A 392 -2.56 14.69 1.06
CA ALA A 392 -1.74 14.21 2.16
C ALA A 392 -1.85 12.68 2.22
N TYR A 393 -0.79 12.01 2.62
CA TYR A 393 -0.77 10.56 2.89
C TYR A 393 -0.41 10.36 4.35
N LEU A 394 -1.29 9.68 5.09
CA LEU A 394 -1.00 9.28 6.45
C LEU A 394 0.22 8.36 6.44
N PHE A 395 1.22 8.73 7.23
CA PHE A 395 2.50 8.04 7.28
C PHE A 395 2.58 7.18 8.54
N TYR A 396 3.55 7.40 9.41
CA TYR A 396 3.65 6.68 10.69
C TYR A 396 2.96 7.42 11.83
N TYR A 397 2.49 6.65 12.80
CA TYR A 397 1.97 7.12 14.07
C TYR A 397 2.24 6.07 15.15
N ALA A 398 2.19 6.48 16.40
CA ALA A 398 2.37 5.61 17.56
C ALA A 398 1.64 6.20 18.77
N SER A 399 1.23 5.33 19.68
CA SER A 399 0.53 5.73 20.91
C SER A 399 0.88 4.78 22.06
N GLU A 400 1.18 5.34 23.23
CA GLU A 400 1.38 4.59 24.48
C GLU A 400 0.14 3.78 24.87
N THR A 401 -1.05 4.16 24.38
CA THR A 401 -2.30 3.41 24.58
C THR A 401 -2.20 1.97 24.07
N ALA A 402 -1.42 1.74 23.01
CA ALA A 402 -1.23 0.41 22.45
C ALA A 402 -0.26 -0.49 23.24
N LEU A 403 0.40 0.06 24.28
CA LEU A 403 1.54 -0.55 24.96
C LEU A 403 1.24 -0.83 26.45
N GLN A 404 -0.05 -0.87 26.81
CA GLN A 404 -0.53 -1.09 28.19
C GLN A 404 -0.42 -2.58 28.57
N ALA A 405 0.71 -2.95 29.18
CA ALA A 405 1.04 -4.34 29.51
C ALA A 405 0.11 -5.01 30.54
N ASP A 406 -0.67 -4.22 31.29
CA ASP A 406 -1.61 -4.67 32.32
C ASP A 406 -3.00 -5.06 31.78
N LYS A 407 -3.27 -4.79 30.49
CA LYS A 407 -4.57 -5.02 29.86
C LYS A 407 -4.55 -6.18 28.87
N SER A 408 -5.73 -6.78 28.67
CA SER A 408 -5.93 -7.77 27.60
C SER A 408 -5.86 -7.10 26.22
N GLU A 409 -5.54 -7.87 25.17
CA GLU A 409 -5.48 -7.35 23.79
C GLU A 409 -6.79 -6.68 23.34
N ASP A 410 -7.94 -7.23 23.74
CA ASP A 410 -9.26 -6.66 23.41
C ASP A 410 -9.49 -5.31 24.09
N GLU A 411 -9.05 -5.15 25.35
CA GLU A 411 -9.14 -3.88 26.07
C GLU A 411 -8.20 -2.84 25.47
N ILE A 412 -6.94 -3.21 25.20
CA ILE A 412 -5.96 -2.34 24.52
C ILE A 412 -6.54 -1.87 23.19
N LYS A 413 -7.11 -2.78 22.40
CA LYS A 413 -7.67 -2.45 21.09
C LYS A 413 -8.86 -1.51 21.19
N LYS A 414 -9.74 -1.69 22.18
CA LYS A 414 -10.87 -0.80 22.43
C LYS A 414 -10.40 0.61 22.80
N ASP A 415 -9.43 0.72 23.70
CA ASP A 415 -8.89 2.01 24.14
C ASP A 415 -8.09 2.69 23.01
N LEU A 416 -7.30 1.91 22.28
CA LEU A 416 -6.55 2.36 21.11
C LEU A 416 -7.50 2.85 20.01
N LYS A 417 -8.63 2.16 19.78
CA LYS A 417 -9.66 2.62 18.84
C LYS A 417 -10.18 4.00 19.22
N VAL A 418 -10.43 4.26 20.49
CA VAL A 418 -10.82 5.60 20.96
C VAL A 418 -9.70 6.60 20.68
N ARG A 419 -8.48 6.28 21.11
CA ARG A 419 -7.33 7.17 21.01
C ARG A 419 -6.94 7.52 19.56
N LEU A 420 -6.87 6.54 18.67
CA LEU A 420 -6.56 6.78 17.25
C LEU A 420 -7.64 7.64 16.57
N ASN A 421 -8.90 7.52 16.96
CA ASN A 421 -9.94 8.41 16.46
C ASN A 421 -9.76 9.86 16.93
N GLU A 422 -9.19 10.10 18.10
CA GLU A 422 -8.84 11.45 18.55
C GLU A 422 -7.64 11.99 17.76
N LEU A 423 -6.57 11.19 17.66
CA LEU A 423 -5.33 11.54 16.94
C LEU A 423 -5.60 11.86 15.47
N ILE A 424 -6.25 10.95 14.75
CA ILE A 424 -6.56 11.14 13.33
C ILE A 424 -7.62 12.24 13.14
N GLY A 425 -8.53 12.40 14.11
CA GLY A 425 -9.48 13.53 14.11
C GLY A 425 -8.76 14.89 14.07
N ASP A 426 -7.74 15.06 14.91
CA ASP A 426 -6.92 16.29 14.93
C ASP A 426 -5.96 16.36 13.73
N ALA A 427 -5.42 15.23 13.26
CA ALA A 427 -4.63 15.19 12.03
C ALA A 427 -5.41 15.72 10.82
N LEU A 428 -6.72 15.41 10.72
CA LEU A 428 -7.60 15.95 9.68
C LEU A 428 -7.78 17.47 9.78
N VAL A 429 -7.87 18.02 11.00
CA VAL A 429 -7.92 19.46 11.22
C VAL A 429 -6.63 20.13 10.74
N LEU A 430 -5.48 19.55 11.08
CA LEU A 430 -4.16 20.04 10.68
C LEU A 430 -3.97 19.96 9.15
N CYS A 431 -4.31 18.83 8.53
CA CYS A 431 -4.27 18.69 7.07
C CYS A 431 -5.13 19.76 6.38
N LYS A 432 -6.35 20.00 6.89
CA LYS A 432 -7.23 21.04 6.33
C LYS A 432 -6.64 22.44 6.50
N ARG A 433 -6.01 22.72 7.65
CA ARG A 433 -5.36 24.01 7.95
C ARG A 433 -4.18 24.29 7.02
N VAL A 434 -3.39 23.26 6.68
CA VAL A 434 -2.30 23.35 5.70
C VAL A 434 -2.84 23.55 4.27
N GLY A 435 -4.08 23.18 4.02
CA GLY A 435 -4.74 23.36 2.72
C GLY A 435 -4.74 22.12 1.84
N PHE A 436 -4.65 20.91 2.42
CA PHE A 436 -4.85 19.67 1.69
C PHE A 436 -6.33 19.47 1.32
N ASP A 437 -6.55 18.86 0.17
CA ASP A 437 -7.88 18.56 -0.37
C ASP A 437 -8.38 17.18 0.07
N VAL A 438 -7.45 16.25 0.32
CA VAL A 438 -7.74 14.87 0.71
C VAL A 438 -6.62 14.34 1.62
N LEU A 439 -6.98 13.51 2.60
CA LEU A 439 -6.04 12.67 3.35
C LEU A 439 -6.23 11.21 2.93
N ASN A 440 -5.17 10.60 2.42
CA ASN A 440 -5.12 9.20 2.01
C ASN A 440 -4.56 8.34 3.13
N ALA A 441 -5.05 7.11 3.23
CA ALA A 441 -4.54 6.10 4.14
C ALA A 441 -4.67 4.72 3.47
N LEU A 442 -3.92 3.75 3.97
CA LEU A 442 -4.06 2.33 3.62
C LEU A 442 -4.71 1.58 4.79
N THR A 443 -5.10 0.32 4.60
CA THR A 443 -5.58 -0.56 5.68
C THR A 443 -4.47 -1.14 6.57
N LEU A 444 -3.22 -0.74 6.35
CA LEU A 444 -2.06 -1.10 7.16
C LEU A 444 -2.06 -0.47 8.56
N LEU A 445 -1.09 -0.84 9.40
CA LEU A 445 -1.02 -0.47 10.82
C LEU A 445 -2.34 -0.80 11.53
N ASP A 446 -2.72 -0.01 12.53
CA ASP A 446 -4.02 -0.07 13.20
C ASP A 446 -5.09 0.81 12.48
N ASN A 447 -4.92 1.11 11.18
CA ASN A 447 -5.81 2.05 10.48
C ASN A 447 -7.27 1.58 10.48
N THR A 448 -7.48 0.26 10.46
CA THR A 448 -8.81 -0.36 10.51
C THR A 448 -9.66 0.11 11.70
N LEU A 449 -9.04 0.59 12.79
CA LEU A 449 -9.74 1.07 13.98
C LEU A 449 -10.40 2.46 13.81
N PHE A 450 -9.96 3.27 12.85
CA PHE A 450 -10.46 4.64 12.71
C PHE A 450 -11.03 4.99 11.33
N LEU A 451 -10.67 4.24 10.26
CA LEU A 451 -11.05 4.58 8.88
C LEU A 451 -12.55 4.87 8.74
N GLU A 452 -13.42 3.97 9.22
CA GLU A 452 -14.87 4.13 9.09
C GLU A 452 -15.39 5.34 9.89
N LYS A 453 -15.04 5.44 11.18
CA LYS A 453 -15.51 6.51 12.08
C LYS A 453 -15.00 7.89 11.67
N GLN A 454 -13.78 7.98 11.14
CA GLN A 454 -13.23 9.20 10.56
C GLN A 454 -13.72 9.46 9.12
N LYS A 455 -14.63 8.65 8.60
CA LYS A 455 -15.28 8.80 7.29
C LYS A 455 -14.32 8.69 6.11
N PHE A 456 -13.29 7.87 6.22
CA PHE A 456 -12.50 7.48 5.05
C PHE A 456 -13.37 6.58 4.14
N GLY A 457 -13.50 6.97 2.89
CA GLY A 457 -14.16 6.16 1.86
C GLY A 457 -13.18 5.18 1.24
N ALA A 458 -13.64 3.96 0.94
CA ALA A 458 -12.83 2.96 0.29
C ALA A 458 -12.47 3.40 -1.13
N GLY A 459 -11.17 3.39 -1.45
CA GLY A 459 -10.67 3.56 -2.81
C GLY A 459 -10.83 2.28 -3.63
N ASP A 460 -10.62 2.40 -4.93
CA ASP A 460 -10.57 1.29 -5.88
C ASP A 460 -9.18 0.64 -5.97
N GLY A 461 -8.12 1.38 -5.56
CA GLY A 461 -6.75 0.91 -5.54
C GLY A 461 -6.43 -0.04 -4.39
N GLN A 462 -5.65 -1.08 -4.70
CA GLN A 462 -4.94 -1.92 -3.74
C GLN A 462 -3.43 -1.72 -3.87
N LEU A 463 -2.72 -1.93 -2.78
CA LEU A 463 -1.26 -1.94 -2.74
C LEU A 463 -0.79 -3.32 -2.27
N HIS A 464 -0.07 -4.00 -3.14
CA HIS A 464 0.47 -5.33 -2.86
C HIS A 464 1.93 -5.22 -2.43
N TYR A 465 2.27 -5.85 -1.31
CA TYR A 465 3.62 -5.90 -0.76
C TYR A 465 4.34 -7.15 -1.25
N TYR A 466 5.61 -7.01 -1.59
CA TYR A 466 6.46 -8.09 -2.07
C TYR A 466 7.81 -8.03 -1.38
N LEU A 467 8.39 -9.21 -1.17
CA LEU A 467 9.77 -9.36 -0.76
C LEU A 467 10.54 -10.08 -1.86
N PHE A 468 11.66 -9.49 -2.28
CA PHE A 468 12.61 -10.12 -3.19
C PHE A 468 13.59 -10.96 -2.39
N ASN A 469 13.81 -12.20 -2.84
CA ASN A 469 14.69 -13.19 -2.22
C ASN A 469 14.35 -13.54 -0.77
N TRP A 470 13.13 -13.28 -0.30
CA TRP A 470 12.68 -13.67 1.03
C TRP A 470 11.32 -14.35 0.96
N ARG A 471 11.21 -15.50 1.62
CA ARG A 471 9.96 -16.24 1.77
C ARG A 471 9.42 -16.00 3.18
N THR A 472 8.12 -15.74 3.28
CA THR A 472 7.38 -15.59 4.54
C THR A 472 5.95 -16.05 4.32
N ALA A 473 5.29 -16.50 5.39
CA ALA A 473 3.84 -16.69 5.39
C ALA A 473 3.11 -15.35 5.13
N PHE A 474 1.90 -15.45 4.56
CA PHE A 474 1.04 -14.29 4.29
C PHE A 474 0.82 -13.45 5.55
N ILE A 475 0.91 -12.13 5.39
CA ILE A 475 0.70 -11.14 6.45
C ILE A 475 -0.60 -10.42 6.16
N ARG A 476 -1.48 -10.31 7.17
CA ARG A 476 -2.77 -9.62 7.01
C ARG A 476 -2.54 -8.15 6.68
N GLY A 477 -3.26 -7.63 5.70
CA GLY A 477 -3.16 -6.23 5.28
C GLY A 477 -4.33 -5.34 5.74
N GLY A 478 -5.12 -5.79 6.73
CA GLY A 478 -6.28 -5.06 7.25
C GLY A 478 -7.54 -5.11 6.39
N VAL A 479 -7.63 -6.09 5.48
CA VAL A 479 -8.84 -6.38 4.71
C VAL A 479 -9.28 -7.83 4.87
N ASP A 480 -10.60 -8.04 4.84
CA ASP A 480 -11.20 -9.36 4.90
C ASP A 480 -11.33 -10.00 3.50
N GLU A 481 -11.93 -11.19 3.45
CA GLU A 481 -12.23 -11.91 2.21
C GLU A 481 -13.20 -11.18 1.28
N ASN A 482 -13.85 -10.09 1.70
CA ASN A 482 -14.69 -9.27 0.84
C ASN A 482 -14.01 -7.95 0.46
N ASN A 483 -12.71 -7.82 0.73
CA ASN A 483 -11.93 -6.59 0.57
C ASN A 483 -12.52 -5.41 1.38
N ALA A 484 -13.26 -5.71 2.46
CA ALA A 484 -13.75 -4.76 3.45
C ALA A 484 -12.76 -4.64 4.62
N ILE A 485 -12.94 -3.64 5.49
CA ILE A 485 -12.05 -3.42 6.64
C ILE A 485 -12.13 -4.61 7.59
N ASP A 486 -11.00 -5.29 7.82
CA ASP A 486 -10.89 -6.33 8.84
C ASP A 486 -10.54 -5.70 10.20
N GLU A 487 -11.52 -5.07 10.84
CA GLU A 487 -11.31 -4.48 12.17
C GLU A 487 -10.96 -5.56 13.19
N LYS A 488 -11.45 -6.80 13.04
CA LYS A 488 -11.24 -7.88 14.01
C LYS A 488 -9.79 -8.36 14.05
N ASN A 489 -9.18 -8.63 12.91
CA ASN A 489 -7.82 -9.16 12.88
C ASN A 489 -6.77 -8.08 12.58
N GLY A 490 -7.17 -6.92 12.06
CA GLY A 490 -6.27 -5.81 11.78
C GLY A 490 -5.25 -6.12 10.68
N SER A 491 -4.14 -5.39 10.69
CA SER A 491 -3.02 -5.57 9.77
C SER A 491 -1.75 -5.94 10.52
N GLY A 492 -0.98 -6.87 9.96
CA GLY A 492 0.39 -7.14 10.37
C GLY A 492 1.42 -6.30 9.60
N ILE A 493 0.99 -5.42 8.70
CA ILE A 493 1.87 -4.53 7.93
C ILE A 493 2.07 -3.23 8.69
N GLY A 494 3.28 -3.05 9.20
CA GLY A 494 3.78 -1.82 9.80
C GLY A 494 4.77 -1.07 8.90
N MET A 495 4.96 -1.46 7.64
CA MET A 495 5.76 -0.72 6.66
C MET A 495 4.86 0.17 5.82
N VAL A 496 5.14 1.47 5.77
CA VAL A 496 4.49 2.44 4.89
C VAL A 496 5.44 2.82 3.75
N MET A 497 5.04 2.55 2.52
CA MET A 497 5.81 2.86 1.30
C MET A 497 5.40 4.22 0.71
N LEU A 498 6.34 4.91 0.04
CA LEU A 498 6.19 6.28 -0.48
C LEU A 498 5.57 6.38 -1.88
#